data_AF-A0A7J6BEU4-F1
#
_entry.id   AF-A0A7J6BEU4-F1
#
_cell.length_a   1.000
_cell.length_b   1.000
_cell.length_c   1.000
_cell.angle_alpha   90.00
_cell.angle_beta   90.00
_cell.angle_gamma   90.00
#
_symmetry.space_group_name_H-M   'P 1'
#
loop_
_entity.id
_entity.type
_entity.pdbx_description
1 polymer ?
#
loop_
_entity_poly.entity_id
_entity_poly.type
_entity_poly.pdbx_seq_one_letter_code
_entity_poly.pdbx_strand_id
1 'polypeptide(L)'
;MDVACAVNSLLTETEVGGNMSVVKMEVCCKKFQANVFDQNRCQNCFKSRELHVLTREEMEQVKPIYASWLCLAPEGLDFDNLMQRSRKWQRRFFILYEHGCLEFALDELPSTIPQGSVNLHQCTDVIDAEGRTGQKNTLCIITPDQEIYIRGDSKEIINGWCEQLLVFRQINEQRRRKKRSSSPVLSQ
;
A
#
# COMPACT_ATOMS: atom_id res chain seq x y z
N MET A 1 26.60 -1.99 -16.97
CA MET A 1 26.76 -3.23 -16.18
C MET A 1 25.96 -3.06 -14.90
N ASP A 2 25.53 -4.16 -14.30
CA ASP A 2 24.45 -4.36 -13.28
C ASP A 2 23.05 -4.50 -13.91
N VAL A 3 22.45 -5.69 -14.15
CA VAL A 3 22.33 -6.99 -13.46
C VAL A 3 21.35 -7.00 -12.28
N ALA A 4 20.07 -7.28 -12.59
CA ALA A 4 19.15 -8.22 -11.92
C ALA A 4 17.71 -7.93 -12.45
N CYS A 5 16.89 -8.85 -12.95
CA CYS A 5 16.93 -10.31 -12.90
C CYS A 5 16.24 -10.84 -14.18
N ALA A 6 16.95 -11.70 -14.90
CA ALA A 6 16.41 -12.52 -15.97
C ALA A 6 16.07 -13.90 -15.39
N VAL A 7 14.81 -14.33 -15.50
CA VAL A 7 14.34 -15.74 -15.58
C VAL A 7 12.88 -15.64 -16.09
N ASN A 8 12.37 -16.28 -17.14
CA ASN A 8 12.91 -17.03 -18.27
C ASN A 8 11.85 -16.90 -19.38
N SER A 9 12.29 -16.58 -20.60
CA SER A 9 11.56 -16.96 -21.82
C SER A 9 12.26 -18.20 -22.34
N LEU A 10 11.56 -19.32 -22.43
CA LEU A 10 11.89 -20.41 -23.35
C LEU A 10 10.63 -21.24 -23.60
N LEU A 11 10.15 -21.13 -24.82
CA LEU A 11 9.21 -22.03 -25.47
C LEU A 11 9.86 -23.40 -25.62
N THR A 12 9.21 -24.44 -25.13
CA THR A 12 9.26 -25.77 -25.74
C THR A 12 7.86 -26.35 -25.69
N GLU A 13 7.27 -26.53 -26.87
CA GLU A 13 6.02 -27.24 -27.09
C GLU A 13 6.16 -28.70 -26.65
N THR A 14 5.18 -29.21 -25.91
CA THR A 14 4.77 -30.62 -26.01
C THR A 14 3.33 -30.73 -25.47
N GLU A 15 2.48 -31.32 -26.29
CA GLU A 15 1.05 -31.54 -26.05
C GLU A 15 0.79 -32.41 -24.81
N VAL A 16 -0.31 -32.15 -24.08
CA VAL A 16 -1.41 -33.09 -23.76
C VAL A 16 -2.30 -32.48 -22.65
N GLY A 17 -3.57 -32.25 -23.00
CA GLY A 17 -4.78 -32.27 -22.18
C GLY A 17 -4.76 -31.79 -20.71
N GLY A 18 -5.47 -30.69 -20.44
CA GLY A 18 -5.97 -30.42 -19.08
C GLY A 18 -6.38 -28.96 -18.83
N ASN A 19 -7.69 -28.71 -18.83
CA ASN A 19 -8.41 -27.64 -18.12
C ASN A 19 -7.68 -26.29 -17.94
N MET A 20 -7.82 -25.39 -18.92
CA MET A 20 -7.47 -23.98 -18.76
C MET A 20 -8.46 -23.29 -17.82
N SER A 21 -8.14 -23.28 -16.51
CA SER A 21 -8.60 -22.20 -15.63
C SER A 21 -8.08 -20.88 -16.20
N VAL A 22 -8.99 -20.00 -16.60
CA VAL A 22 -8.69 -18.64 -17.07
C VAL A 22 -7.97 -17.89 -15.96
N VAL A 23 -6.64 -17.92 -15.96
CA VAL A 23 -5.82 -17.01 -15.16
C VAL A 23 -6.02 -15.65 -15.80
N LYS A 24 -6.88 -14.83 -15.19
CA LYS A 24 -7.07 -13.44 -15.56
C LYS A 24 -5.75 -12.72 -15.24
N MET A 25 -4.82 -12.73 -16.19
CA MET A 25 -3.58 -11.98 -16.11
C MET A 25 -3.98 -10.51 -16.01
N GLU A 26 -4.02 -9.96 -14.79
CA GLU A 26 -4.25 -8.54 -14.60
C GLU A 26 -3.05 -7.81 -15.20
N VAL A 27 -3.22 -7.27 -16.40
CA VAL A 27 -2.26 -6.35 -16.99
C VAL A 27 -2.16 -5.15 -16.06
N CYS A 28 -1.14 -5.14 -15.23
CA CYS A 28 -0.85 -4.04 -14.33
C CYS A 28 -0.30 -2.90 -15.19
N CYS A 29 -1.17 -1.98 -15.59
CA CYS A 29 -0.79 -0.87 -16.45
C CYS A 29 0.16 0.06 -15.69
N LYS A 30 1.44 0.00 -16.04
CA LYS A 30 2.53 0.63 -15.26
C LYS A 30 2.63 2.16 -15.43
N LYS A 31 1.99 2.73 -16.46
CA LYS A 31 2.05 4.16 -16.75
C LYS A 31 0.65 4.70 -17.03
N PHE A 32 0.27 5.73 -16.29
CA PHE A 32 -0.97 6.43 -16.56
C PHE A 32 -0.85 7.26 -17.84
N GLN A 33 -1.83 7.15 -18.73
CA GLN A 33 -1.97 8.02 -19.89
C GLN A 33 -3.41 8.52 -19.89
N ALA A 34 -3.64 9.83 -19.81
CA ALA A 34 -5.00 10.37 -19.71
C ALA A 34 -5.85 9.96 -20.93
N ASN A 35 -7.07 9.49 -20.68
CA ASN A 35 -8.01 9.18 -21.75
C ASN A 35 -8.55 10.48 -22.37
N VAL A 36 -8.69 10.50 -23.69
CA VAL A 36 -9.14 11.67 -24.45
C VAL A 36 -10.57 12.11 -24.06
N PHE A 37 -11.42 11.17 -23.63
CA PHE A 37 -12.80 11.40 -23.23
C PHE A 37 -12.98 11.60 -21.70
N ASP A 38 -12.06 11.08 -20.88
CA ASP A 38 -12.10 11.21 -19.41
C ASP A 38 -10.66 11.29 -18.86
N GLN A 39 -10.22 12.51 -18.52
CA GLN A 39 -8.84 12.76 -18.06
C GLN A 39 -8.48 12.06 -16.74
N ASN A 40 -9.47 11.56 -16.01
CA ASN A 40 -9.28 10.80 -14.78
C ASN A 40 -9.17 9.30 -15.03
N ARG A 41 -9.34 8.82 -16.26
CA ARG A 41 -9.16 7.42 -16.64
C ARG A 41 -7.95 7.23 -17.53
N CYS A 42 -7.35 6.05 -17.45
CA CYS A 42 -6.22 5.71 -18.30
C CYS A 42 -6.71 5.30 -19.69
N GLN A 43 -6.06 5.81 -20.75
CA GLN A 43 -6.29 5.42 -22.14
C GLN A 43 -6.05 3.92 -22.35
N ASN A 44 -5.07 3.33 -21.66
CA ASN A 44 -4.61 1.96 -21.92
C ASN A 44 -5.38 0.90 -21.12
N CYS A 45 -5.85 1.20 -19.91
CA CYS A 45 -6.57 0.22 -19.07
C CYS A 45 -7.91 0.72 -18.55
N PHE A 46 -8.31 1.96 -18.86
CA PHE A 46 -9.55 2.62 -18.43
C PHE A 46 -9.77 2.70 -16.91
N LYS A 47 -8.79 2.26 -16.11
CA LYS A 47 -8.78 2.41 -14.64
C LYS A 47 -8.52 3.88 -14.28
N SER A 48 -8.99 4.29 -13.11
CA SER A 48 -8.75 5.65 -12.57
C SER A 48 -7.24 5.92 -12.48
N ARG A 49 -6.83 7.18 -12.71
CA ARG A 49 -5.45 7.66 -12.51
C ARG A 49 -4.86 7.21 -11.19
N GLU A 50 -5.67 7.25 -10.15
CA GLU A 50 -5.30 6.92 -8.77
C GLU A 50 -5.00 5.42 -8.55
N LEU A 51 -5.36 4.56 -9.51
CA LEU A 51 -5.07 3.11 -9.47
C LEU A 51 -3.76 2.75 -10.16
N HIS A 52 -3.11 3.71 -10.82
CA HIS A 52 -1.77 3.50 -11.35
C HIS A 52 -0.74 3.78 -10.27
N VAL A 53 0.24 2.88 -10.14
CA VAL A 53 1.46 3.18 -9.41
C VAL A 53 2.18 4.30 -10.17
N LEU A 54 2.46 5.42 -9.51
CA LEU A 54 3.20 6.53 -10.09
C LEU A 54 4.60 6.05 -10.52
N THR A 55 5.13 6.58 -11.63
CA THR A 55 6.52 6.26 -11.98
C THR A 55 7.48 6.87 -10.95
N ARG A 56 8.70 6.34 -10.83
CA ARG A 56 9.69 6.83 -9.87
C ARG A 56 9.96 8.33 -10.04
N GLU A 57 9.94 8.85 -11.28
CA GLU A 57 10.11 10.29 -11.54
C GLU A 57 8.90 11.13 -11.07
N GLU A 58 7.68 10.56 -11.12
CA GLU A 58 6.49 11.21 -10.59
C GLU A 58 6.49 11.18 -9.06
N MET A 59 6.97 10.09 -8.44
CA MET A 59 7.11 9.97 -6.98
C MET A 59 8.06 11.02 -6.40
N GLU A 60 9.17 11.32 -7.07
CA GLU A 60 10.14 12.35 -6.64
C GLU A 60 9.56 13.78 -6.61
N GLN A 61 8.47 14.04 -7.34
CA GLN A 61 7.82 15.35 -7.38
C GLN A 61 6.63 15.47 -6.42
N VAL A 62 6.22 14.38 -5.76
CA VAL A 62 5.04 14.44 -4.89
C VAL A 62 5.39 15.04 -3.54
N LYS A 63 4.57 15.99 -3.10
CA LYS A 63 4.76 16.68 -1.84
C LYS A 63 4.43 15.75 -0.66
N PRO A 64 5.32 15.63 0.34
CA PRO A 64 4.97 15.00 1.61
C PRO A 64 3.95 15.89 2.33
N ILE A 65 2.92 15.28 2.91
CA ILE A 65 1.85 15.97 3.65
C ILE A 65 1.97 15.78 5.16
N TYR A 66 2.58 14.66 5.60
CA TYR A 66 2.79 14.38 7.00
C TYR A 66 4.05 13.53 7.15
N ALA A 67 4.89 13.84 8.12
CA ALA A 67 6.09 13.06 8.37
C ALA A 67 6.50 13.14 9.84
N SER A 68 6.93 12.02 10.40
CA SER A 68 7.50 11.98 11.74
C SER A 68 8.23 10.66 11.99
N TRP A 69 9.02 10.64 13.06
CA TRP A 69 9.56 9.41 13.61
C TRP A 69 8.47 8.57 14.26
N LEU A 70 8.46 7.28 13.96
CA LEU A 70 7.62 6.27 14.60
C LEU A 70 8.43 4.99 14.82
N CYS A 71 7.89 4.09 15.63
CA CYS A 71 8.41 2.73 15.74
C CYS A 71 7.52 1.78 14.91
N LEU A 72 8.14 0.99 14.03
CA LEU A 72 7.52 -0.07 13.26
C LEU A 72 7.71 -1.42 13.98
N ALA A 73 6.65 -2.20 14.14
CA ALA A 73 6.76 -3.56 14.66
C ALA A 73 7.52 -4.46 13.67
N PRO A 74 8.26 -5.47 14.16
CA PRO A 74 8.87 -6.47 13.29
C PRO A 74 7.83 -7.18 12.40
N GLU A 75 8.23 -7.53 11.17
CA GLU A 75 7.39 -8.32 10.28
C GLU A 75 7.13 -9.73 10.83
N GLY A 76 5.94 -10.26 10.57
CA GLY A 76 5.54 -11.60 11.00
C GLY A 76 5.40 -11.77 12.52
N LEU A 77 5.17 -10.67 13.26
CA LEU A 77 5.00 -10.74 14.71
C LEU A 77 3.67 -11.40 15.07
N ASP A 78 3.75 -12.53 15.76
CA ASP A 78 2.60 -13.07 16.46
C ASP A 78 2.49 -12.42 17.84
N PHE A 79 1.54 -11.49 17.97
CA PHE A 79 1.28 -10.86 19.25
C PHE A 79 0.71 -11.84 20.25
N ASP A 80 0.15 -13.00 19.92
CA ASP A 80 -0.35 -13.93 20.95
C ASP A 80 0.75 -14.75 21.61
N ASN A 81 1.92 -14.81 20.97
CA ASN A 81 3.10 -15.47 21.51
C ASN A 81 3.93 -14.53 22.42
N LEU A 82 3.95 -14.82 23.72
CA LEU A 82 4.69 -14.03 24.73
C LEU A 82 6.18 -13.82 24.39
N MET A 83 6.83 -14.81 23.74
CA MET A 83 8.24 -14.71 23.35
C MET A 83 8.47 -13.78 22.16
N GLN A 84 7.43 -13.53 21.35
CA GLN A 84 7.49 -12.61 20.21
C GLN A 84 7.03 -11.21 20.59
N ARG A 85 6.10 -11.06 21.55
CA ARG A 85 5.65 -9.75 22.07
C ARG A 85 6.79 -8.84 22.53
N SER A 86 7.91 -9.40 22.98
CA SER A 86 9.07 -8.64 23.49
C SER A 86 10.08 -8.21 22.41
N ARG A 87 9.85 -8.53 21.13
CA ARG A 87 10.78 -8.11 20.07
C ARG A 87 10.83 -6.58 19.97
N LYS A 88 12.02 -6.05 19.76
CA LYS A 88 12.26 -4.61 19.71
C LYS A 88 11.64 -4.00 18.45
N TRP A 89 10.83 -2.98 18.65
CA TRP A 89 10.27 -2.19 17.56
C TRP A 89 11.35 -1.28 16.96
N GLN A 90 11.27 -1.05 15.65
CA GLN A 90 12.31 -0.38 14.89
C GLN A 90 11.93 1.08 14.65
N ARG A 91 12.77 2.02 15.10
CA ARG A 91 12.57 3.45 14.82
C ARG A 91 12.82 3.71 13.34
N ARG A 92 11.84 4.32 12.66
CA ARG A 92 11.88 4.68 11.24
C ARG A 92 11.24 6.05 11.06
N PHE A 93 11.71 6.78 10.06
CA PHE A 93 11.10 8.04 9.66
C PHE A 93 10.01 7.75 8.65
N PHE A 94 8.76 8.06 9.00
CA PHE A 94 7.62 7.83 8.14
C PHE A 94 7.28 9.10 7.37
N ILE A 95 6.97 8.94 6.09
CA ILE A 95 6.57 10.01 5.19
C ILE A 95 5.28 9.59 4.49
N LEU A 96 4.23 10.38 4.70
CA LEU A 96 2.97 10.25 4.00
C LEU A 96 2.91 11.28 2.88
N TYR A 97 2.63 10.81 1.68
CA TYR A 97 2.49 11.64 0.49
C TYR A 97 1.02 11.88 0.14
N GLU A 98 0.77 12.99 -0.56
CA GLU A 98 -0.59 13.38 -1.00
C GLU A 98 -1.27 12.31 -1.86
N HIS A 99 -0.49 11.58 -2.64
CA HIS A 99 -0.97 10.51 -3.51
C HIS A 99 -1.22 9.18 -2.77
N GLY A 100 -1.14 9.16 -1.44
CA GLY A 100 -1.45 7.99 -0.64
C GLY A 100 -0.37 6.92 -0.57
N CYS A 101 0.87 7.21 -0.99
CA CYS A 101 2.01 6.37 -0.61
C CYS A 101 2.44 6.75 0.81
N LEU A 102 2.60 5.74 1.66
CA LEU A 102 3.23 5.86 2.97
C LEU A 102 4.56 5.12 2.92
N GLU A 103 5.65 5.86 3.08
CA GLU A 103 7.00 5.29 3.06
C GLU A 103 7.62 5.38 4.44
N PHE A 104 8.53 4.46 4.74
CA PHE A 104 9.32 4.53 5.95
C PHE A 104 10.79 4.22 5.67
N ALA A 105 11.65 5.14 6.08
CA ALA A 105 13.09 5.12 5.83
C ALA A 105 13.88 5.08 7.15
N LEU A 106 15.20 4.90 7.02
CA LEU A 106 16.10 4.91 8.18
C LEU A 106 16.25 6.32 8.78
N ASP A 107 16.05 7.35 7.98
CA ASP A 107 16.18 8.77 8.34
C ASP A 107 15.29 9.67 7.45
N GLU A 108 15.40 10.98 7.64
CA GLU A 108 14.62 12.02 6.97
C GLU A 108 15.19 12.47 5.61
N LEU A 109 16.33 11.92 5.17
CA LEU A 109 17.00 12.40 3.98
C LEU A 109 16.25 11.94 2.72
N PRO A 110 15.96 12.83 1.76
CA PRO A 110 15.28 12.45 0.51
C PRO A 110 16.07 11.44 -0.34
N SER A 111 17.39 11.37 -0.17
CA SER A 111 18.25 10.40 -0.86
C SER A 111 18.23 9.01 -0.23
N THR A 112 17.67 8.88 0.98
CA THR A 112 17.64 7.60 1.70
C THR A 112 16.62 6.68 1.06
N ILE A 113 17.06 5.48 0.74
CA ILE A 113 16.20 4.45 0.15
C ILE A 113 15.17 4.02 1.21
N PRO A 114 13.85 4.12 0.91
CA PRO A 114 12.82 3.62 1.81
C PRO A 114 13.04 2.14 2.13
N GLN A 115 12.84 1.78 3.40
CA GLN A 115 12.94 0.40 3.85
C GLN A 115 11.65 -0.38 3.58
N GLY A 116 10.56 0.33 3.29
CA GLY A 116 9.30 -0.22 2.84
C GLY A 116 8.32 0.88 2.50
N SER A 117 7.22 0.48 1.87
CA SER A 117 6.14 1.37 1.50
C SER A 117 4.78 0.67 1.61
N VAL A 118 3.73 1.46 1.80
CA VAL A 118 2.34 1.01 1.87
C VAL A 118 1.50 1.90 0.98
N ASN A 119 0.70 1.27 0.10
CA ASN A 119 -0.27 1.98 -0.70
C ASN A 119 -1.57 2.18 0.09
N LEU A 120 -1.79 3.38 0.63
CA LEU A 120 -2.98 3.70 1.40
C LEU A 120 -4.25 3.77 0.56
N HIS A 121 -4.18 3.80 -0.78
CA HIS A 121 -5.39 3.62 -1.61
C HIS A 121 -5.95 2.20 -1.57
N GLN A 122 -5.18 1.24 -1.08
CA GLN A 122 -5.62 -0.12 -0.81
C GLN A 122 -5.90 -0.34 0.68
N CYS A 123 -5.68 0.67 1.54
CA CYS A 123 -5.99 0.58 2.96
C CYS A 123 -7.46 0.22 3.17
N THR A 124 -7.69 -0.91 3.85
CA THR A 124 -9.02 -1.40 4.19
C THR A 124 -9.48 -0.87 5.54
N ASP A 125 -8.57 -0.77 6.50
CA ASP A 125 -8.89 -0.22 7.82
C ASP A 125 -7.67 0.30 8.57
N VAL A 126 -7.93 1.14 9.57
CA VAL A 126 -6.93 1.64 10.54
C VAL A 126 -7.54 1.51 11.92
N ILE A 127 -6.93 0.70 12.79
CA ILE A 127 -7.49 0.34 14.10
C ILE A 127 -6.52 0.66 15.24
N ASP A 128 -7.10 0.90 16.42
CA ASP A 128 -6.31 0.90 17.66
C ASP A 128 -5.72 -0.49 17.89
N ALA A 129 -4.43 -0.52 18.21
CA ALA A 129 -3.70 -1.77 18.42
C ALA A 129 -3.17 -1.90 19.85
N GLU A 130 -3.53 -1.01 20.78
CA GLU A 130 -2.95 -1.03 22.14
C GLU A 130 -3.32 -2.33 22.87
N GLY A 131 -4.58 -2.75 22.77
CA GLY A 131 -5.06 -4.00 23.35
C GLY A 131 -4.40 -5.25 22.76
N ARG A 132 -4.09 -5.23 21.46
CA ARG A 132 -3.48 -6.37 20.75
C ARG A 132 -1.98 -6.46 21.01
N THR A 133 -1.28 -5.34 20.95
CA THR A 133 0.18 -5.29 21.09
C THR A 133 0.64 -5.23 22.55
N GLY A 134 -0.21 -4.81 23.47
CA GLY A 134 0.16 -4.50 24.85
C GLY A 134 1.03 -3.26 24.99
N GLN A 135 1.21 -2.48 23.92
CA GLN A 135 1.99 -1.24 23.89
C GLN A 135 1.03 -0.05 23.77
N LYS A 136 1.33 1.04 24.47
CA LYS A 136 0.56 2.29 24.33
C LYS A 136 0.92 3.01 23.04
N ASN A 137 0.02 3.88 22.59
CA ASN A 137 0.14 4.72 21.42
C ASN A 137 0.40 3.91 20.14
N THR A 138 -0.33 2.81 19.94
CA THR A 138 -0.15 1.93 18.77
C THR A 138 -1.36 1.86 17.86
N LEU A 139 -1.12 1.86 16.55
CA LEU A 139 -2.11 1.63 15.52
C LEU A 139 -1.73 0.45 14.64
N CYS A 140 -2.74 -0.16 14.03
CA CYS A 140 -2.57 -1.13 12.96
C CYS A 140 -3.18 -0.57 11.67
N ILE A 141 -2.39 -0.58 10.59
CA ILE A 141 -2.81 -0.23 9.24
C ILE A 141 -2.97 -1.54 8.46
N ILE A 142 -4.16 -1.76 7.92
CA ILE A 142 -4.53 -3.00 7.26
C ILE A 142 -4.68 -2.74 5.76
N THR A 143 -3.91 -3.46 4.96
CA THR A 143 -4.08 -3.57 3.51
C THR A 143 -4.31 -5.04 3.12
N PRO A 144 -4.79 -5.33 1.90
CA PRO A 144 -4.92 -6.70 1.40
C PRO A 144 -3.61 -7.47 1.38
N ASP A 145 -2.49 -6.76 1.23
CA ASP A 145 -1.16 -7.35 1.08
C ASP A 145 -0.51 -7.58 2.45
N GLN A 146 -0.76 -6.72 3.43
CA GLN A 146 -0.13 -6.80 4.75
C GLN A 146 -0.86 -6.03 5.86
N GLU A 147 -0.56 -6.39 7.09
CA GLU A 147 -0.87 -5.60 8.29
C GLU A 147 0.43 -5.02 8.86
N ILE A 148 0.50 -3.70 9.05
CA ILE A 148 1.64 -3.06 9.71
C ILE A 148 1.22 -2.42 11.03
N TYR A 149 2.10 -2.48 12.02
CA TYR A 149 1.86 -1.91 13.34
C TYR A 149 2.86 -0.79 13.61
N ILE A 150 2.33 0.38 13.96
CA ILE A 150 3.13 1.56 14.22
C ILE A 150 2.87 2.07 15.64
N ARG A 151 3.90 2.65 16.25
CA ARG A 151 3.84 3.24 17.59
C ARG A 151 4.41 4.65 17.59
N GLY A 152 3.67 5.59 18.18
CA GLY A 152 4.13 6.95 18.44
C GLY A 152 4.86 7.06 19.78
N ASP A 153 5.80 8.00 19.86
CA ASP A 153 6.50 8.32 21.12
C ASP A 153 5.54 8.99 22.13
N SER A 154 4.46 9.62 21.66
CA SER A 154 3.42 10.24 22.47
C SER A 154 2.02 10.01 21.91
N LYS A 155 1.00 10.32 22.72
CA LYS A 155 -0.42 10.18 22.32
C LYS A 155 -0.78 11.18 21.21
N GLU A 156 -0.19 12.36 21.24
CA GLU A 156 -0.38 13.40 20.23
C GLU A 156 0.14 12.94 18.86
N ILE A 157 1.32 12.31 18.84
CA ILE A 157 1.92 11.79 17.60
C ILE A 157 1.02 10.71 17.01
N ILE A 158 0.66 9.69 17.79
CA ILE A 158 -0.13 8.58 17.25
C ILE A 158 -1.54 9.03 16.82
N ASN A 159 -2.16 9.96 17.55
CA ASN A 159 -3.46 10.52 17.19
C ASN A 159 -3.38 11.30 15.89
N GLY A 160 -2.35 12.13 15.70
CA GLY A 160 -2.10 12.84 14.44
C GLY A 160 -1.97 11.88 13.26
N TRP A 161 -1.21 10.78 13.43
CA TRP A 161 -1.15 9.73 12.41
C TRP A 161 -2.50 9.06 12.16
N CYS A 162 -3.26 8.75 13.21
CA CYS A 162 -4.60 8.17 13.08
C CYS A 162 -5.51 9.04 12.21
N GLU A 163 -5.55 10.35 12.48
CA GLU A 163 -6.35 11.32 11.73
C GLU A 163 -5.97 11.33 10.25
N GLN A 164 -4.66 11.40 9.92
CA GLN A 164 -4.19 11.39 8.54
C GLN A 164 -4.53 10.10 7.81
N LEU A 165 -4.37 8.94 8.46
CA LEU A 165 -4.60 7.64 7.85
C LEU A 165 -6.10 7.35 7.65
N LEU A 166 -6.96 7.80 8.58
CA LEU A 166 -8.41 7.64 8.47
C LEU A 166 -9.02 8.38 7.28
N VAL A 167 -8.41 9.48 6.82
CA VAL A 167 -8.84 10.17 5.59
C VAL A 167 -8.78 9.22 4.39
N PHE A 168 -7.67 8.48 4.23
CA PHE A 168 -7.52 7.52 3.13
C PHE A 168 -8.49 6.35 3.24
N ARG A 169 -8.73 5.86 4.46
CA ARG A 169 -9.75 4.83 4.73
C ARG A 169 -11.15 5.28 4.27
N GLN A 170 -11.56 6.49 4.62
CA GLN A 170 -12.85 7.06 4.19
C GLN A 170 -12.95 7.23 2.68
N ILE A 171 -11.89 7.74 2.03
CA ILE A 171 -11.81 7.87 0.56
C ILE A 171 -12.00 6.49 -0.09
N ASN A 172 -11.34 5.46 0.43
CA ASN A 172 -11.43 4.10 -0.10
C ASN A 172 -12.82 3.48 0.07
N GLU A 173 -13.50 3.72 1.20
CA GLU A 173 -14.88 3.28 1.39
C GLU A 173 -15.83 3.87 0.34
N GLN A 174 -15.72 5.17 0.07
CA GLN A 174 -16.52 5.84 -0.95
C GLN A 174 -16.22 5.27 -2.35
N ARG A 175 -14.94 5.04 -2.68
CA ARG A 175 -14.53 4.40 -3.95
C ARG A 175 -15.09 2.99 -4.09
N ARG A 176 -15.09 2.18 -3.02
CA ARG A 176 -15.66 0.83 -3.02
C ARG A 176 -17.18 0.84 -3.22
N ARG A 177 -17.90 1.79 -2.61
CA ARG A 177 -19.34 1.97 -2.81
C ARG A 177 -19.67 2.30 -4.28
N LYS A 178 -18.92 3.23 -4.89
CA LYS A 178 -19.09 3.58 -6.32
C LYS A 178 -18.80 2.41 -7.27
N LYS A 179 -17.81 1.56 -6.96
CA LYS A 179 -17.53 0.33 -7.73
C LYS A 179 -18.63 -0.72 -7.61
N ARG A 180 -19.28 -0.83 -6.44
CA ARG A 180 -20.41 -1.75 -6.22
C ARG A 180 -21.69 -1.30 -6.92
N SER A 181 -21.91 0.02 -7.08
CA SER A 181 -23.05 0.54 -7.84
C SER A 181 -22.87 0.47 -9.36
N SER A 182 -21.68 0.12 -9.87
CA SER A 182 -21.38 0.09 -11.30
C SER A 182 -21.27 -1.33 -11.89
N SER A 183 -21.69 -2.38 -11.17
CA SER A 183 -21.80 -3.72 -11.79
C SER A 183 -22.96 -3.72 -12.80
N PRO A 184 -22.72 -4.06 -14.08
CA PRO A 184 -23.81 -4.19 -15.04
C PRO A 184 -24.69 -5.35 -14.62
N VAL A 185 -25.99 -5.09 -14.56
CA VAL A 185 -27.02 -6.13 -14.55
C VAL A 185 -26.72 -7.02 -15.75
N LEU A 186 -26.35 -8.29 -15.51
CA LEU A 186 -26.40 -9.31 -16.54
C LEU A 186 -27.88 -9.49 -16.88
N SER A 187 -28.33 -8.76 -17.89
CA SER A 187 -29.57 -9.04 -18.60
C SER A 187 -29.33 -10.25 -19.49
N GLN A 188 -29.75 -11.42 -19.05
CA GLN A 188 -30.32 -12.50 -19.87
C GLN A 188 -31.03 -13.52 -18.98
#